data_AF-A0A9D7N2N6-F1
#
_entry.id   AF-A0A9D7N2N6-F1
#
_cell.length_a   1.000
_cell.length_b   1.000
_cell.length_c   1.000
_cell.angle_alpha   90.00
_cell.angle_beta   90.00
_cell.angle_gamma   90.00
#
_symmetry.space_group_name_H-M   'P 1'
#
loop_
_entity.id
_entity.type
_entity.pdbx_description
1 polymer ?
#
loop_
_entity_poly.entity_id
_entity_poly.type
_entity_poly.pdbx_seq_one_letter_code
_entity_poly.pdbx_strand_id
1 'polypeptide(L)'
;MLKESEVEEELRGMRFSVPVAEWRVRAGEDHRGVSALWVWAILEEKDLSSDVCHEIREAVWERLIAAHEPEIGWVYVRFRAVGEEVGT
;
A
#
# COMPACT_ATOMS: atom_id res chain seq x y z
N MET A 1 -0.39 -16.48 8.23
CA MET A 1 -0.31 -16.10 6.79
C MET A 1 -1.41 -15.10 6.57
N LEU A 2 -1.00 -13.86 6.44
CA LEU A 2 -1.88 -12.72 6.32
C LEU A 2 -2.68 -12.80 5.02
N LYS A 3 -4.01 -12.61 5.09
CA LYS A 3 -4.83 -12.56 3.88
C LYS A 3 -4.78 -11.15 3.31
N GLU A 4 -4.47 -11.06 2.03
CA GLU A 4 -4.37 -9.79 1.30
C GLU A 4 -5.67 -8.97 1.42
N SER A 5 -6.83 -9.64 1.37
CA SER A 5 -8.14 -8.99 1.50
C SER A 5 -8.37 -8.33 2.86
N GLU A 6 -7.85 -8.90 3.96
CA GLU A 6 -7.98 -8.29 5.30
C GLU A 6 -7.17 -6.99 5.37
N VAL A 7 -5.98 -6.98 4.77
CA VAL A 7 -5.15 -5.77 4.65
C VAL A 7 -5.83 -4.72 3.79
N GLU A 8 -6.38 -5.10 2.65
CA GLU A 8 -7.10 -4.18 1.77
C GLU A 8 -8.29 -3.53 2.48
N GLU A 9 -9.04 -4.28 3.29
CA GLU A 9 -10.15 -3.74 4.08
C GLU A 9 -9.68 -2.72 5.13
N GLU A 10 -8.57 -2.97 5.81
CA GLU A 10 -8.01 -2.00 6.75
C GLU A 10 -7.56 -0.71 6.07
N LEU A 11 -6.94 -0.82 4.90
CA LEU A 11 -6.49 0.33 4.12
C LEU A 11 -7.66 1.16 3.57
N ARG A 12 -8.77 0.52 3.18
CA ARG A 12 -9.99 1.22 2.73
C ARG A 12 -10.60 2.12 3.80
N GLY A 13 -10.37 1.84 5.09
CA GLY A 13 -10.84 2.66 6.20
C GLY A 13 -10.04 3.96 6.40
N MET A 14 -8.87 4.07 5.79
CA MET A 14 -7.98 5.22 5.95
C MET A 14 -8.44 6.41 5.11
N ARG A 15 -8.21 7.62 5.62
CA ARG A 15 -8.54 8.87 4.92
C ARG A 15 -7.27 9.70 4.75
N PHE A 16 -7.10 10.22 3.55
CA PHE A 16 -5.94 10.98 3.13
C PHE A 16 -6.37 12.30 2.50
N SER A 17 -5.40 13.20 2.31
CA SER A 17 -5.63 14.48 1.63
C SER A 17 -6.10 14.30 0.19
N VAL A 18 -5.80 13.14 -0.42
CA VAL A 18 -6.20 12.76 -1.78
C VAL A 18 -7.01 11.47 -1.76
N PRO A 19 -7.99 11.29 -2.66
CA PRO A 19 -8.76 10.06 -2.72
C PRO A 19 -7.93 8.90 -3.28
N VAL A 20 -7.97 7.76 -2.59
CA VAL A 20 -7.46 6.48 -3.10
C VAL A 20 -8.63 5.69 -3.67
N ALA A 21 -8.65 5.50 -4.99
CA ALA A 21 -9.70 4.78 -5.68
C ALA A 21 -9.68 3.29 -5.36
N GLU A 22 -8.48 2.71 -5.30
CA GLU A 22 -8.30 1.28 -5.08
C GLU A 22 -7.01 0.98 -4.33
N TRP A 23 -7.09 0.03 -3.42
CA TRP A 23 -5.95 -0.59 -2.78
C TRP A 23 -5.77 -1.98 -3.38
N ARG A 24 -4.54 -2.31 -3.75
CA ARG A 24 -4.15 -3.70 -4.01
C ARG A 24 -3.06 -4.10 -3.06
N VAL A 25 -3.17 -5.29 -2.51
CA VAL A 25 -2.14 -5.85 -1.64
C VAL A 25 -1.67 -7.18 -2.19
N ARG A 26 -0.37 -7.42 -2.09
CA ARG A 26 0.22 -8.73 -2.31
C ARG A 26 1.07 -9.12 -1.12
N ALA A 27 0.87 -10.34 -0.61
CA ALA A 27 1.72 -10.93 0.41
C ALA A 27 2.74 -11.89 -0.23
N GLY A 28 3.93 -11.97 0.34
CA GLY A 28 4.97 -12.87 -0.13
C GLY A 28 6.31 -12.64 0.57
N GLU A 29 7.38 -13.13 -0.05
CA GLU A 29 8.74 -12.98 0.45
C GLU A 29 9.53 -12.02 -0.43
N ASP A 30 10.30 -11.13 0.19
CA ASP A 30 11.20 -10.25 -0.54
C ASP A 30 12.39 -11.04 -1.12
N HIS A 31 13.28 -10.36 -1.83
CA HIS A 31 14.49 -10.95 -2.40
C HIS A 31 15.45 -11.60 -1.37
N ARG A 32 15.21 -11.40 -0.06
CA ARG A 32 16.00 -11.96 1.04
C ARG A 32 15.26 -13.10 1.75
N GLY A 33 14.07 -13.49 1.29
CA GLY A 33 13.25 -14.51 1.95
C GLY A 33 12.54 -13.98 3.21
N VAL A 34 12.35 -12.67 3.32
CA VAL A 34 11.65 -12.05 4.46
C VAL A 34 10.21 -11.78 4.08
N SER A 35 9.27 -12.16 4.96
CA SER A 35 7.84 -11.84 4.80
C SER A 35 7.63 -10.34 4.57
N ALA A 36 7.02 -10.00 3.45
CA ALA A 36 6.78 -8.64 3.02
C ALA A 36 5.39 -8.47 2.40
N LEU A 37 4.89 -7.24 2.48
CA LEU A 37 3.70 -6.80 1.78
C LEU A 37 4.06 -5.80 0.69
N TRP A 38 3.47 -5.96 -0.48
CA TRP A 38 3.46 -4.95 -1.53
C TRP A 38 2.08 -4.32 -1.56
N VAL A 39 2.02 -3.03 -1.33
CA VAL A 39 0.79 -2.24 -1.30
C VAL A 39 0.82 -1.27 -2.47
N TRP A 40 -0.20 -1.32 -3.32
CA TRP A 40 -0.42 -0.33 -4.38
C TRP A 40 -1.60 0.55 -4.00
N ALA A 41 -1.32 1.85 -3.83
CA ALA A 41 -2.34 2.89 -3.72
C ALA A 41 -2.63 3.44 -5.12
N ILE A 42 -3.83 3.19 -5.62
CA ILE A 42 -4.28 3.67 -6.93
C ILE A 42 -5.09 4.94 -6.69
N LEU A 43 -4.50 6.07 -7.08
CA LEU A 43 -4.98 7.41 -6.79
C LEU A 43 -5.69 7.99 -8.01
N GLU A 44 -6.78 8.73 -7.80
CA GLU A 44 -7.54 9.36 -8.90
C GLU A 44 -6.80 10.57 -9.52
N GLU A 45 -5.78 11.08 -8.84
CA GLU A 45 -4.95 12.18 -9.34
C GLU A 45 -3.88 11.72 -10.33
N LYS A 46 -3.67 12.52 -11.38
CA LYS A 46 -2.64 12.30 -12.40
C LYS A 46 -1.26 12.78 -11.97
N ASP A 47 -1.18 13.85 -11.19
CA ASP A 47 0.07 14.43 -10.71
C ASP A 47 0.20 14.20 -9.21
N LEU A 48 1.01 13.20 -8.85
CA LEU A 48 1.25 12.84 -7.46
C LEU A 48 2.41 13.65 -6.90
N SER A 49 2.13 14.51 -5.93
CA SER A 49 3.19 15.20 -5.21
C SER A 49 3.96 14.21 -4.32
N SER A 50 5.24 14.51 -4.09
CA SER A 50 6.08 13.73 -3.18
C SER A 50 5.55 13.73 -1.76
N ASP A 51 4.95 14.84 -1.32
CA ASP A 51 4.41 15.01 0.03
C ASP A 51 3.20 14.10 0.26
N VAL A 52 2.28 14.02 -0.71
CA VAL A 52 1.12 13.11 -0.66
C VAL A 52 1.59 11.65 -0.63
N CYS A 53 2.56 11.30 -1.46
CA CYS A 53 3.13 9.93 -1.46
C CYS A 53 3.83 9.60 -0.14
N HIS A 54 4.44 10.59 0.51
CA HIS A 54 5.09 10.41 1.81
C HIS A 54 4.04 10.21 2.92
N GLU A 55 3.02 11.08 2.98
CA GLU A 55 1.88 10.98 3.92
C GLU A 55 1.26 9.58 3.88
N ILE A 56 0.89 9.11 2.68
CA ILE A 56 0.26 7.80 2.52
C ILE A 56 1.22 6.68 2.95
N ARG A 57 2.50 6.76 2.57
CA ARG A 57 3.47 5.71 2.90
C ARG A 57 3.66 5.57 4.40
N GLU A 58 3.82 6.67 5.13
CA GLU A 58 4.00 6.64 6.58
C GLU A 58 2.76 6.08 7.27
N ALA A 59 1.58 6.59 6.94
CA ALA A 59 0.34 6.13 7.55
C ALA A 59 0.05 4.64 7.28
N VAL A 60 0.30 4.17 6.05
CA VAL A 60 0.15 2.75 5.69
C VAL A 60 1.12 1.90 6.48
N TRP A 61 2.39 2.32 6.58
CA TRP A 61 3.40 1.60 7.34
C TRP A 61 3.03 1.51 8.82
N GLU A 62 2.71 2.65 9.46
CA GLU A 62 2.30 2.69 10.87
C GLU A 62 1.07 1.81 11.13
N ARG A 63 0.07 1.87 10.25
CA ARG A 63 -1.18 1.12 10.40
C ARG A 63 -0.93 -0.39 10.31
N LEU A 64 -0.17 -0.84 9.32
CA LEU A 64 0.02 -2.27 9.05
C LEU A 64 1.01 -2.92 10.00
N ILE A 65 2.07 -2.21 10.39
CA ILE A 65 3.00 -2.69 11.42
C ILE A 65 2.27 -2.84 12.76
N ALA A 66 1.50 -1.83 13.19
CA ALA A 66 0.76 -1.91 14.44
C ALA A 66 -0.31 -3.02 14.46
N ALA A 67 -0.90 -3.38 13.31
CA ALA A 67 -1.94 -4.39 13.23
C ALA A 67 -1.41 -5.82 13.11
N HIS A 68 -0.23 -6.02 12.50
CA HIS A 68 0.21 -7.33 12.04
C HIS A 68 1.64 -7.70 12.43
N GLU A 69 2.33 -6.93 13.27
CA GLU A 69 3.57 -7.41 13.88
C GLU A 69 3.32 -8.65 14.75
N PRO A 70 4.21 -9.68 14.71
CA PRO A 70 5.46 -9.75 13.96
C PRO A 70 5.36 -10.46 12.60
N GLU A 71 4.15 -10.68 12.03
CA GLU A 71 3.96 -11.44 10.79
C GLU A 71 4.51 -10.74 9.53
N ILE A 72 4.71 -9.42 9.59
CA ILE A 72 5.23 -8.60 8.49
C ILE A 72 6.60 -8.03 8.85
N GLY A 73 7.63 -8.36 8.07
CA GLY A 73 8.97 -7.77 8.21
C GLY A 73 9.14 -6.46 7.43
N TRP A 74 8.47 -6.32 6.28
CA TRP A 74 8.58 -5.14 5.42
C TRP A 74 7.27 -4.80 4.70
N VAL A 75 6.99 -3.50 4.54
CA VAL A 75 5.86 -2.98 3.75
C VAL A 75 6.39 -2.08 2.64
N TYR A 76 6.15 -2.45 1.39
CA TYR A 76 6.51 -1.69 0.20
C TYR A 76 5.29 -0.99 -0.38
N VAL A 77 5.20 0.33 -0.17
CA VAL A 77 4.13 1.14 -0.76
C VAL A 77 4.54 1.67 -2.13
N ARG A 78 3.66 1.49 -3.11
CA ARG A 78 3.77 1.97 -4.49
C ARG A 78 2.52 2.75 -4.84
N PHE A 79 2.69 3.76 -5.70
CA PHE A 79 1.62 4.65 -6.11
C PHE A 79 1.38 4.48 -7.60
N ARG A 80 0.12 4.55 -8.03
CA ARG A 80 -0.28 4.56 -9.43
C ARG A 80 -1.39 5.59 -9.63
N ALA A 81 -1.32 6.36 -10.71
CA ALA A 81 -2.43 7.21 -11.13
C ALA A 81 -3.45 6.38 -11.93
N VAL A 82 -4.74 6.67 -11.75
CA VAL A 82 -5.80 6.12 -12.61
C VAL A 82 -5.55 6.59 -14.05
N GLY A 83 -5.24 5.66 -14.95
CA GLY A 83 -4.98 5.91 -16.37
C GLY A 83 -3.54 5.70 -16.83
N GLU A 84 -2.63 5.29 -15.95
CA GLU A 84 -1.32 4.78 -16.39
C GLU A 84 -1.51 3.36 -16.99
N GLU A 85 -1.63 3.28 -18.33
CA GLU A 85 -1.69 2.01 -19.04
C GLU A 85 -0.38 1.24 -18.84
N VAL A 86 -0.49 -0.01 -18.37
CA VAL A 86 0.66 -0.89 -18.23
C VAL A 86 1.04 -1.38 -19.63
N GLY A 87 2.13 -0.84 -20.18
CA GLY A 87 2.84 -1.49 -21.27
C GLY A 87 3.14 -2.94 -20.87
N THR A 88 2.63 -3.86 -21.68
CA THR A 88 2.63 -5.32 -21.46
C THR A 88 4.03 -5.90 -21.52
#